data_AF-A0A2D4MNF6-F1
#
_entry.id   AF-A0A2D4MNF6-F1
#
_cell.length_a   1.000
_cell.length_b   1.000
_cell.length_c   1.000
_cell.angle_alpha   90.00
_cell.angle_beta   90.00
_cell.angle_gamma   90.00
#
_symmetry.space_group_name_H-M   'P 1'
#
loop_
_entity.id
_entity.type
_entity.pdbx_description
1 polymer ?
#
loop_
_entity_poly.entity_id
_entity_poly.type
_entity_poly.pdbx_seq_one_letter_code
_entity_poly.pdbx_strand_id
1 'polypeptide(L)'
;FKVLPYWGNPNDRKVIRKFWSQKTLYTQDASFHVVITSYQLVVQDVKYFQRVKWQYMVLDEAQALKSSSSVRWKILLQFQCRNRLLLTGTPIQNTMAELWALLHFIMPTLFDSHEEFNEWFSKDIESHAENKSAIDENQLSRLHMILKPFMLRRIKKDVENELSDKIEILMYCQQTSRQKLLYQALKNKISIDDLLQSSMGTTQQAQNTTSSLMN
;
A
#
# COMPACT_ATOMS: atom_id res chain seq x y z
N PHE A 1 -30.36 -4.68 2.89
CA PHE A 1 -29.16 -5.15 3.61
C PHE A 1 -28.98 -4.35 4.89
N LYS A 2 -28.61 -5.01 5.99
CA LYS A 2 -28.35 -4.35 7.28
C LYS A 2 -26.86 -4.03 7.41
N VAL A 3 -26.52 -2.77 7.62
CA VAL A 3 -25.13 -2.30 7.74
C VAL A 3 -24.82 -2.02 9.20
N LEU A 4 -23.69 -2.55 9.68
CA LEU A 4 -23.22 -2.40 11.04
C LEU A 4 -21.96 -1.52 11.09
N PRO A 5 -22.10 -0.26 11.54
CA PRO A 5 -20.95 0.58 11.84
C PRO A 5 -20.18 0.05 13.07
N TYR A 6 -18.88 -0.20 12.93
CA TYR A 6 -18.02 -0.66 14.03
C TYR A 6 -17.04 0.45 14.44
N TRP A 7 -17.50 1.35 15.31
CA TRP A 7 -16.73 2.48 15.84
C TRP A 7 -17.02 2.66 17.34
N GLY A 8 -16.38 3.66 17.95
CA GLY A 8 -16.64 4.05 19.34
C GLY A 8 -15.65 3.45 20.34
N ASN A 9 -15.98 3.60 21.62
CA ASN A 9 -15.10 3.20 22.71
C ASN A 9 -15.10 1.66 22.88
N PRO A 10 -14.21 1.07 23.71
CA PRO A 10 -14.18 -0.37 23.93
C PRO A 10 -15.48 -0.98 24.46
N ASN A 11 -16.27 -0.22 25.23
CA ASN A 11 -17.55 -0.68 25.79
C ASN A 11 -18.64 -0.74 24.72
N ASP A 12 -18.74 0.28 23.87
CA ASP A 12 -19.67 0.31 22.73
C ASP A 12 -19.41 -0.88 21.80
N ARG A 13 -18.14 -1.09 21.45
CA ARG A 13 -17.72 -2.24 20.63
C ARG A 13 -18.04 -3.58 21.29
N LYS A 14 -17.97 -3.67 22.63
CA LYS A 14 -18.37 -4.89 23.36
C LYS A 14 -19.86 -5.17 23.22
N VAL A 15 -20.71 -4.13 23.22
CA VAL A 15 -22.16 -4.26 22.96
C VAL A 15 -22.41 -4.69 21.53
N ILE A 16 -21.76 -4.05 20.55
CA ILE A 16 -21.88 -4.38 19.12
C ILE A 16 -21.52 -5.86 18.86
N ARG A 17 -20.45 -6.36 19.47
CA ARG A 17 -20.01 -7.76 19.32
C ARG A 17 -21.00 -8.80 19.86
N LYS A 18 -21.92 -8.43 20.76
CA LYS A 18 -22.98 -9.36 21.21
C LYS A 18 -23.90 -9.79 20.06
N PHE A 19 -24.02 -8.95 19.03
CA PHE A 19 -24.83 -9.23 17.85
C PHE A 19 -24.12 -10.15 16.84
N TRP A 20 -22.85 -10.52 17.06
CA TRP A 20 -22.06 -11.39 16.18
C TRP A 20 -22.31 -12.88 16.45
N SER A 21 -23.58 -13.30 16.38
CA SER A 21 -23.97 -14.70 16.57
C SER A 21 -23.72 -15.52 15.31
N GLN A 22 -22.69 -16.37 15.32
CA GLN A 22 -22.27 -17.21 14.19
C GLN A 22 -23.39 -18.05 13.56
N LYS A 23 -24.43 -18.41 14.33
CA LYS A 23 -25.53 -19.26 13.85
C LYS A 23 -26.40 -18.61 12.77
N THR A 24 -26.41 -17.28 12.68
CA THR A 24 -27.34 -16.53 11.80
C THR A 24 -26.64 -15.63 10.78
N LEU A 25 -25.31 -15.56 10.79
CA LEU A 25 -24.53 -14.58 10.03
C LEU A 25 -24.64 -14.72 8.49
N TYR A 26 -25.07 -15.88 7.98
CA TYR A 26 -25.16 -16.16 6.54
C TYR A 26 -26.60 -16.25 6.02
N THR A 27 -27.60 -15.87 6.83
CA THR A 27 -29.01 -15.89 6.46
C THR A 27 -29.55 -14.47 6.25
N GLN A 28 -30.71 -14.35 5.61
CA GLN A 28 -31.39 -13.05 5.42
C GLN A 28 -31.77 -12.39 6.76
N ASP A 29 -32.00 -13.21 7.79
CA ASP A 29 -32.36 -12.77 9.14
C ASP A 29 -31.16 -12.39 10.01
N ALA A 30 -29.94 -12.37 9.45
CA ALA A 30 -28.75 -11.95 10.16
C ALA A 30 -28.94 -10.58 10.83
N SER A 31 -28.29 -10.40 11.99
CA SER A 31 -28.24 -9.12 12.69
C SER A 31 -27.59 -8.03 11.83
N PHE A 32 -26.61 -8.40 11.02
CA PHE A 32 -25.96 -7.54 10.04
C PHE A 32 -25.49 -8.34 8.82
N HIS A 33 -25.32 -7.65 7.70
CA HIS A 33 -24.79 -8.20 6.46
C HIS A 33 -23.44 -7.58 6.08
N VAL A 34 -23.22 -6.32 6.46
CA VAL A 34 -22.01 -5.55 6.16
C VAL A 34 -21.47 -4.96 7.45
N VAL A 35 -20.16 -5.06 7.67
CA VAL A 35 -19.47 -4.34 8.77
C VAL A 35 -18.57 -3.30 8.14
N ILE A 36 -18.68 -2.05 8.61
CA ILE A 36 -17.80 -0.96 8.19
C ILE A 36 -16.93 -0.56 9.39
N THR A 37 -15.61 -0.52 9.17
CA THR A 37 -14.62 -0.28 10.21
C THR A 37 -13.34 0.30 9.61
N SER A 38 -12.43 0.79 10.45
CA SER A 38 -11.10 1.25 10.04
C SER A 38 -10.03 0.18 10.26
N TYR A 39 -8.92 0.30 9.53
CA TYR A 39 -7.76 -0.60 9.68
C TYR A 39 -7.26 -0.73 11.11
N GLN A 40 -7.22 0.38 11.85
CA GLN A 40 -6.69 0.39 13.21
C GLN A 40 -7.58 -0.43 14.16
N LEU A 41 -8.90 -0.30 14.05
CA LEU A 41 -9.85 -1.04 14.89
C LEU A 41 -9.78 -2.53 14.60
N VAL A 42 -9.61 -2.91 13.34
CA VAL A 42 -9.44 -4.32 12.94
C VAL A 42 -8.20 -4.95 13.56
N VAL A 43 -7.07 -4.22 13.55
CA VAL A 43 -5.82 -4.68 14.18
C VAL A 43 -5.99 -4.82 15.70
N GLN A 44 -6.65 -3.87 16.36
CA GLN A 44 -6.89 -3.92 17.80
C GLN A 44 -7.81 -5.08 18.22
N ASP A 45 -8.88 -5.33 17.45
CA ASP A 45 -9.93 -6.31 17.76
C ASP A 45 -9.79 -7.61 16.95
N VAL A 46 -8.60 -7.93 16.45
CA VAL A 46 -8.31 -9.06 15.55
C VAL A 46 -8.93 -10.38 16.01
N LYS A 47 -8.87 -10.66 17.32
CA LYS A 47 -9.39 -11.91 17.93
C LYS A 47 -10.88 -12.12 17.69
N TYR A 48 -11.65 -11.05 17.55
CA TYR A 48 -13.09 -11.13 17.32
C TYR A 48 -13.39 -11.30 15.83
N PHE A 49 -12.70 -10.55 14.98
CA PHE A 49 -12.85 -10.65 13.52
C PHE A 49 -12.39 -12.00 12.96
N GLN A 50 -11.35 -12.63 13.54
CA GLN A 50 -10.88 -13.97 13.16
C GLN A 50 -11.92 -15.08 13.38
N ARG A 51 -12.86 -14.90 14.31
CA ARG A 51 -13.90 -15.90 14.60
C ARG A 51 -14.99 -15.94 13.52
N VAL A 52 -15.06 -14.92 12.68
CA VAL A 52 -16.07 -14.82 11.62
C VAL A 52 -15.44 -15.27 10.30
N LYS A 53 -16.12 -16.13 9.54
CA LYS A 53 -15.70 -16.50 8.19
C LYS A 53 -16.30 -15.51 7.21
N TRP A 54 -15.49 -14.58 6.73
CA TRP A 54 -15.95 -13.51 5.85
C TRP A 54 -16.12 -14.05 4.43
N GLN A 55 -17.18 -13.63 3.74
CA GLN A 55 -17.30 -13.92 2.31
C GLN A 55 -16.54 -12.88 1.50
N TYR A 56 -16.65 -11.61 1.87
CA TYR A 56 -15.98 -10.50 1.21
C TYR A 56 -15.16 -9.67 2.20
N MET A 57 -13.97 -9.28 1.78
CA MET A 57 -13.14 -8.26 2.43
C MET A 57 -12.84 -7.21 1.38
N VAL A 58 -13.33 -5.99 1.62
CA VAL A 58 -13.06 -4.83 0.76
C VAL A 58 -12.13 -3.90 1.52
N LEU A 59 -10.97 -3.64 0.93
CA LEU A 59 -9.94 -2.80 1.51
C LEU A 59 -9.78 -1.57 0.64
N ASP A 60 -10.22 -0.44 1.16
CA ASP A 60 -10.06 0.85 0.53
C ASP A 60 -8.69 1.46 0.86
N GLU A 61 -8.16 2.28 -0.04
CA GLU A 61 -6.80 2.82 0.03
C GLU A 61 -5.75 1.73 0.30
N ALA A 62 -5.76 0.69 -0.54
CA ALA A 62 -4.87 -0.47 -0.41
C ALA A 62 -3.37 -0.11 -0.44
N GLN A 63 -3.00 1.11 -0.82
CA GLN A 63 -1.67 1.65 -0.57
C GLN A 63 -1.22 1.58 0.91
N ALA A 64 -2.16 1.52 1.86
CA ALA A 64 -1.87 1.27 3.28
C ALA A 64 -1.32 -0.15 3.57
N LEU A 65 -1.32 -1.03 2.57
CA LEU A 65 -0.91 -2.45 2.62
C LEU A 65 0.32 -2.75 1.75
N LYS A 66 1.01 -1.72 1.25
CA LYS A 66 2.19 -1.83 0.37
C LYS A 66 3.31 -2.73 0.90
N SER A 67 3.43 -2.86 2.22
CA SER A 67 4.55 -3.58 2.85
C SER A 67 4.09 -4.88 3.50
N SER A 68 4.60 -6.01 3.00
CA SER A 68 4.37 -7.35 3.56
C SER A 68 4.95 -7.54 4.97
N SER A 69 5.92 -6.71 5.37
CA SER A 69 6.47 -6.72 6.73
C SER A 69 5.52 -6.09 7.76
N SER A 70 4.54 -5.29 7.31
CA SER A 70 3.59 -4.57 8.16
C SER A 70 2.73 -5.52 8.99
N VAL A 71 2.59 -5.20 10.27
CA VAL A 71 1.69 -5.90 11.22
C VAL A 71 0.26 -5.92 10.69
N ARG A 72 -0.20 -4.81 10.09
CA ARG A 72 -1.54 -4.68 9.52
C ARG A 72 -1.75 -5.67 8.38
N TRP A 73 -0.78 -5.77 7.46
CA TRP A 73 -0.83 -6.70 6.33
C TRP A 73 -0.89 -8.15 6.82
N LYS A 74 0.00 -8.53 7.74
CA LYS A 74 0.07 -9.88 8.31
C LYS A 74 -1.24 -10.29 9.00
N ILE A 75 -1.82 -9.38 9.78
CA ILE A 75 -3.08 -9.62 10.48
C ILE A 75 -4.24 -9.81 9.50
N LEU A 76 -4.37 -8.92 8.51
CA LEU A 76 -5.46 -8.99 7.52
C LEU A 76 -5.36 -10.23 6.65
N LEU A 77 -4.14 -10.65 6.30
CA LEU A 77 -3.89 -11.86 5.51
C LEU A 77 -4.37 -13.12 6.23
N GLN A 78 -4.30 -13.18 7.57
CA GLN A 78 -4.73 -14.32 8.38
C GLN A 78 -6.26 -14.50 8.45
N PHE A 79 -7.05 -13.50 8.05
CA PHE A 79 -8.50 -13.63 8.12
C PHE A 79 -9.03 -14.63 7.09
N GLN A 80 -9.96 -15.48 7.55
CA GLN A 80 -10.70 -16.40 6.68
C GLN A 80 -11.67 -15.58 5.83
N CYS A 81 -11.30 -15.37 4.57
CA CYS A 81 -12.08 -14.62 3.61
C CYS A 81 -12.06 -15.30 2.23
N ARG A 82 -13.23 -15.49 1.61
CA ARG A 82 -13.35 -16.12 0.29
C ARG A 82 -12.96 -15.18 -0.85
N ASN A 83 -13.39 -13.93 -0.79
CA ASN A 83 -13.19 -12.94 -1.83
C ASN A 83 -12.55 -11.67 -1.25
N ARG A 84 -11.41 -11.27 -1.80
CA ARG A 84 -10.68 -10.07 -1.39
C ARG A 84 -10.71 -9.06 -2.53
N LEU A 85 -11.12 -7.83 -2.21
CA LEU A 85 -11.15 -6.71 -3.15
C LEU A 85 -10.28 -5.58 -2.59
N LEU A 86 -9.31 -5.16 -3.39
CA LEU A 86 -8.45 -4.03 -3.08
C LEU A 86 -8.86 -2.84 -3.95
N LEU A 87 -9.07 -1.69 -3.32
CA LEU A 87 -9.35 -0.43 -3.99
C LEU A 87 -8.20 0.54 -3.67
N THR A 88 -7.68 1.23 -4.68
CA THR A 88 -6.63 2.24 -4.49
C THR A 88 -6.80 3.33 -5.53
N GLY A 89 -6.80 4.59 -5.09
CA GLY A 89 -6.83 5.74 -5.98
C GLY A 89 -5.46 6.09 -6.56
N THR A 90 -4.39 5.68 -5.88
CA THR A 90 -3.02 5.93 -6.33
C THR A 90 -2.49 4.74 -7.13
N PRO A 91 -1.79 4.99 -8.25
CA PRO A 91 -1.08 3.94 -8.93
C PRO A 91 -0.01 3.37 -7.99
N ILE A 92 0.09 2.04 -7.93
CA ILE A 92 1.09 1.28 -7.18
C ILE A 92 2.48 1.89 -7.45
N GLN A 93 3.25 2.17 -6.40
CA GLN A 93 4.53 2.86 -6.53
C GLN A 93 5.66 1.84 -6.74
N ASN A 94 5.86 1.49 -8.01
CA ASN A 94 7.15 1.18 -8.66
C ASN A 94 8.11 0.13 -8.07
N THR A 95 7.77 -0.68 -7.07
CA THR A 95 8.61 -1.83 -6.67
C THR A 95 7.89 -3.17 -6.84
N MET A 96 8.61 -4.17 -7.35
CA MET A 96 8.10 -5.54 -7.50
C MET A 96 7.68 -6.13 -6.15
N ALA A 97 8.30 -5.71 -5.06
CA ALA A 97 7.92 -6.07 -3.69
C ALA A 97 6.52 -5.54 -3.31
N GLU A 98 6.18 -4.29 -3.64
CA GLU A 98 4.83 -3.75 -3.41
C GLU A 98 3.78 -4.48 -4.25
N LEU A 99 4.09 -4.73 -5.52
CA LEU A 99 3.19 -5.44 -6.43
C LEU A 99 2.92 -6.87 -5.93
N TRP A 100 3.98 -7.59 -5.55
CA TRP A 100 3.88 -8.92 -4.96
C TRP A 100 3.06 -8.90 -3.67
N ALA A 101 3.31 -7.94 -2.78
CA ALA A 101 2.58 -7.84 -1.51
C ALA A 101 1.06 -7.68 -1.71
N LEU A 102 0.63 -6.96 -2.76
CA LEU A 102 -0.78 -6.79 -3.11
C LEU A 102 -1.37 -8.04 -3.79
N LEU A 103 -0.63 -8.65 -4.72
CA LEU A 103 -1.08 -9.86 -5.42
C LEU A 103 -1.18 -11.07 -4.49
N HIS A 104 -0.16 -11.30 -3.67
CA HIS A 104 -0.18 -12.31 -2.61
C HIS A 104 -1.32 -12.06 -1.63
N PHE A 105 -1.64 -10.80 -1.34
CA PHE A 105 -2.77 -10.49 -0.48
C PHE A 105 -4.11 -10.92 -1.10
N ILE A 106 -4.31 -10.72 -2.41
CA ILE A 106 -5.54 -11.12 -3.11
C ILE A 106 -5.61 -12.64 -3.25
N MET A 107 -4.52 -13.27 -3.67
CA MET A 107 -4.46 -14.69 -3.99
C MET A 107 -3.15 -15.30 -3.45
N PRO A 108 -3.10 -15.64 -2.16
CA PRO A 108 -1.87 -16.13 -1.53
C PRO A 108 -1.35 -17.37 -2.26
N THR A 109 -2.23 -18.35 -2.52
CA THR A 109 -1.89 -19.66 -3.13
C THR A 109 -1.25 -19.61 -4.52
N LEU A 110 -1.42 -18.51 -5.26
CA LEU A 110 -0.80 -18.35 -6.59
C LEU A 110 0.53 -17.60 -6.50
N PHE A 111 0.70 -16.79 -5.46
CA PHE A 111 1.84 -15.89 -5.31
C PHE A 111 2.56 -16.15 -3.98
N ASP A 112 2.76 -17.42 -3.61
CA ASP A 112 3.27 -17.80 -2.28
C ASP A 112 4.74 -17.38 -2.07
N SER A 113 5.56 -17.44 -3.12
CA SER A 113 6.99 -17.11 -3.06
C SER A 113 7.30 -15.75 -3.68
N HIS A 114 7.88 -14.87 -2.87
CA HIS A 114 8.44 -13.60 -3.36
C HIS A 114 9.65 -13.85 -4.26
N GLU A 115 10.44 -14.89 -4.01
CA GLU A 115 11.61 -15.25 -4.81
C GLU A 115 11.19 -15.75 -6.19
N GLU A 116 10.18 -16.63 -6.27
CA GLU A 116 9.66 -17.10 -7.57
C GLU A 116 9.04 -15.95 -8.37
N PHE A 117 8.32 -15.06 -7.69
CA PHE A 117 7.81 -13.83 -8.31
C PHE A 117 8.96 -12.99 -8.86
N ASN A 118 9.98 -12.73 -8.05
CA ASN A 118 11.15 -11.99 -8.51
C ASN A 118 11.89 -12.75 -9.61
N GLU A 119 11.99 -14.08 -9.61
CA GLU A 119 12.63 -14.80 -10.72
C GLU A 119 11.82 -14.69 -12.02
N TRP A 120 10.50 -14.81 -11.95
CA TRP A 120 9.63 -14.67 -13.12
C TRP A 120 9.73 -13.28 -13.76
N PHE A 121 9.94 -12.23 -12.96
CA PHE A 121 10.04 -10.86 -13.45
C PHE A 121 11.50 -10.39 -13.68
N SER A 122 12.47 -10.81 -12.86
CA SER A 122 13.88 -10.42 -12.93
C SER A 122 14.70 -11.23 -13.92
N LYS A 123 14.46 -12.55 -14.11
CA LYS A 123 15.16 -13.31 -15.19
C LYS A 123 14.76 -12.81 -16.56
N ASP A 124 13.51 -12.37 -16.72
CA ASP A 124 13.06 -11.68 -17.93
C ASP A 124 13.85 -10.37 -18.09
N ILE A 125 13.98 -9.53 -17.04
CA ILE A 125 14.72 -8.25 -17.08
C ILE A 125 16.23 -8.44 -17.35
N GLU A 126 16.88 -9.44 -16.76
CA GLU A 126 18.33 -9.66 -16.87
C GLU A 126 18.74 -10.39 -18.17
N SER A 127 17.88 -11.24 -18.75
CA SER A 127 18.18 -11.97 -20.00
C SER A 127 18.39 -11.07 -21.24
N HIS A 128 18.10 -9.77 -21.14
CA HIS A 128 18.33 -8.79 -22.20
C HIS A 128 19.37 -7.69 -21.84
N ALA A 129 19.99 -7.76 -20.65
CA ALA A 129 20.97 -6.78 -20.19
C ALA A 129 22.32 -6.80 -20.94
N GLU A 130 22.52 -7.73 -21.88
CA GLU A 130 23.65 -7.69 -22.83
C GLU A 130 23.50 -6.58 -23.88
N ASN A 131 22.30 -6.02 -24.10
CA ASN A 131 22.07 -4.87 -24.98
C ASN A 131 21.60 -3.65 -24.18
N LYS A 132 22.56 -2.81 -23.78
CA LYS A 132 22.49 -1.61 -22.91
C LYS A 132 21.59 -0.45 -23.38
N SER A 133 20.62 -0.66 -24.23
CA SER A 133 19.74 0.41 -24.71
C SER A 133 18.38 -0.15 -25.10
N ALA A 134 17.33 0.32 -24.42
CA ALA A 134 15.93 -0.12 -24.50
C ALA A 134 15.59 -1.39 -23.67
N ILE A 135 15.71 -1.27 -22.34
CA ILE A 135 14.80 -2.06 -21.50
C ILE A 135 13.38 -1.51 -21.77
N ASP A 136 12.43 -2.44 -21.98
CA ASP A 136 11.22 -2.56 -21.14
C ASP A 136 9.83 -2.42 -21.78
N GLU A 137 9.62 -2.04 -23.04
CA GLU A 137 8.21 -1.96 -23.53
C GLU A 137 7.55 -3.34 -23.66
N ASN A 138 8.25 -4.32 -24.25
CA ASN A 138 7.70 -5.67 -24.41
C ASN A 138 7.52 -6.40 -23.07
N GLN A 139 8.41 -6.18 -22.11
CA GLN A 139 8.36 -6.79 -20.77
C GLN A 139 7.28 -6.16 -19.89
N LEU A 140 7.18 -4.82 -19.91
CA LEU A 140 6.09 -4.09 -19.27
C LEU A 140 4.74 -4.53 -19.86
N SER A 141 4.66 -4.76 -21.17
CA SER A 141 3.44 -5.25 -21.81
C SER A 141 3.06 -6.67 -21.35
N ARG A 142 4.04 -7.56 -21.15
CA ARG A 142 3.84 -8.93 -20.63
C ARG A 142 3.38 -8.90 -19.17
N LEU A 143 4.00 -8.07 -18.34
CA LEU A 143 3.59 -7.86 -16.95
C LEU A 143 2.14 -7.32 -16.92
N HIS A 144 1.81 -6.34 -17.75
CA HIS A 144 0.44 -5.85 -17.89
C HIS A 144 -0.55 -6.94 -18.33
N MET A 145 -0.16 -7.85 -19.22
CA MET A 145 -1.00 -8.97 -19.64
C MET A 145 -1.30 -9.93 -18.49
N ILE A 146 -0.31 -10.24 -17.64
CA ILE A 146 -0.48 -11.08 -16.45
C ILE A 146 -1.33 -10.36 -15.40
N LEU A 147 -1.15 -9.04 -15.22
CA LEU A 147 -1.93 -8.24 -14.27
C LEU A 147 -3.37 -7.97 -14.72
N LYS A 148 -3.65 -7.98 -16.03
CA LYS A 148 -4.97 -7.66 -16.60
C LYS A 148 -6.15 -8.39 -15.95
N PRO A 149 -6.10 -9.70 -15.64
CA PRO A 149 -7.19 -10.37 -14.92
C PRO A 149 -7.32 -9.92 -13.44
N PHE A 150 -6.27 -9.40 -12.83
CA PHE A 150 -6.24 -9.02 -11.41
C PHE A 150 -6.45 -7.53 -11.15
N MET A 151 -6.21 -6.69 -12.15
CA MET A 151 -6.22 -5.24 -12.03
C MET A 151 -7.10 -4.60 -13.09
N LEU A 152 -8.15 -3.91 -12.63
CA LEU A 152 -8.93 -3.01 -13.46
C LEU A 152 -8.47 -1.57 -13.19
N ARG A 153 -7.77 -0.98 -14.16
CA ARG A 153 -7.35 0.44 -14.10
C ARG A 153 -8.14 1.26 -15.12
N ARG A 154 -8.74 2.35 -14.66
CA ARG A 154 -9.36 3.39 -15.51
C ARG A 154 -8.65 4.71 -15.26
N ILE A 155 -8.60 5.53 -16.29
CA ILE A 155 -7.98 6.86 -16.27
C ILE A 155 -9.07 7.91 -16.52
N LYS A 156 -8.92 9.10 -15.92
CA LYS A 156 -9.98 10.12 -15.94
C LYS A 156 -10.42 10.50 -17.36
N LYS A 157 -9.48 10.51 -18.32
CA LYS A 157 -9.77 10.74 -19.74
C LYS A 157 -10.71 9.71 -20.38
N ASP A 158 -10.85 8.51 -19.79
CA ASP A 158 -11.73 7.46 -20.29
C ASP A 158 -13.15 7.55 -19.69
N VAL A 159 -13.38 8.43 -18.69
CA VAL A 159 -14.59 8.39 -17.84
C VAL A 159 -15.33 9.72 -17.81
N GLU A 160 -14.64 10.87 -17.90
CA GLU A 160 -15.27 12.18 -17.68
C GLU A 160 -14.88 13.19 -18.77
N ASN A 161 -15.85 13.57 -19.60
CA ASN A 161 -15.72 14.66 -20.59
C ASN A 161 -16.11 16.04 -20.02
N GLU A 162 -16.60 16.10 -18.78
CA GLU A 162 -17.19 17.32 -18.17
C GLU A 162 -16.20 18.10 -17.28
N LEU A 163 -15.00 17.56 -17.02
CA LEU A 163 -13.98 18.22 -16.20
C LEU A 163 -13.12 19.17 -17.03
N SER A 164 -12.84 20.35 -16.47
CA SER A 164 -11.85 21.27 -17.03
C SER A 164 -10.42 20.74 -16.91
N ASP A 165 -9.53 21.24 -17.77
CA ASP A 165 -8.13 20.84 -17.78
C ASP A 165 -7.41 21.14 -16.47
N LYS A 166 -6.54 20.21 -16.04
CA LYS A 166 -5.67 20.40 -14.90
C LYS A 166 -4.47 21.27 -15.30
N ILE A 167 -4.32 22.44 -14.68
CA ILE A 167 -3.16 23.32 -14.87
C ILE A 167 -2.23 23.18 -13.67
N GLU A 168 -0.97 22.82 -13.92
CA GLU A 168 0.09 22.78 -12.90
C GLU A 168 0.99 24.00 -13.06
N ILE A 169 1.07 24.84 -12.03
CA ILE A 169 1.91 26.05 -12.02
C ILE A 169 3.04 25.84 -11.00
N LEU A 170 4.28 25.82 -11.49
CA LEU A 170 5.46 25.72 -10.65
C LEU A 170 5.93 27.11 -10.23
N MET A 171 5.82 27.44 -8.94
CA MET A 171 6.32 28.69 -8.38
C MET A 171 7.58 28.46 -7.56
N TYR A 172 8.69 29.02 -8.01
CA TYR A 172 9.96 28.96 -7.28
C TYR A 172 10.02 30.02 -6.20
N CYS A 173 10.18 29.60 -4.95
CA CYS A 173 10.32 30.49 -3.79
C CYS A 173 11.80 30.70 -3.44
N GLN A 174 12.21 31.97 -3.31
CA GLN A 174 13.53 32.31 -2.82
C GLN A 174 13.59 32.12 -1.29
N GLN A 175 14.73 31.65 -0.79
CA GLN A 175 14.97 31.60 0.65
C GLN A 175 15.10 33.03 1.21
N THR A 176 14.50 33.28 2.36
CA THR A 176 14.73 34.51 3.14
C THR A 176 16.17 34.59 3.63
N SER A 177 16.65 35.79 3.97
CA SER A 177 18.02 35.98 4.49
C SER A 177 18.32 35.11 5.71
N ARG A 178 17.34 34.94 6.62
CA ARG A 178 17.47 34.07 7.79
C ARG A 178 17.55 32.60 7.40
N GLN A 179 16.73 32.15 6.45
CA GLN A 179 16.78 30.78 5.94
C GLN A 179 18.10 30.48 5.23
N LYS A 180 18.63 31.44 4.44
CA LYS A 180 19.94 31.31 3.79
C LYS A 180 21.06 31.14 4.81
N LEU A 181 21.07 31.98 5.86
CA LEU A 181 22.07 31.91 6.92
C LEU A 181 22.01 30.57 7.68
N LEU A 182 20.82 30.11 8.05
CA LEU A 182 20.63 28.83 8.73
C LEU A 182 20.99 27.65 7.83
N TYR A 183 20.62 27.70 6.57
CA TYR A 183 20.96 26.67 5.59
C TYR A 183 22.47 26.58 5.38
N GLN A 184 23.17 27.72 5.28
CA GLN A 184 24.62 27.77 5.21
C GLN A 184 25.27 27.28 6.51
N ALA A 185 24.74 27.64 7.68
CA ALA A 185 25.23 27.16 8.97
C ALA A 185 25.07 25.64 9.11
N LEU A 186 23.96 25.07 8.65
CA LEU A 186 23.75 23.61 8.57
C LEU A 186 24.74 22.97 7.59
N LYS A 187 24.87 23.54 6.39
CA LYS A 187 25.80 23.05 5.36
C LYS A 187 27.25 23.02 5.86
N ASN A 188 27.65 24.00 6.66
CA ASN A 188 29.01 24.09 7.21
C ASN A 188 29.22 23.20 8.44
N LYS A 189 28.16 22.88 9.20
CA LYS A 189 28.23 21.93 10.32
C LYS A 189 28.30 20.48 9.86
N ILE A 190 27.76 20.18 8.68
CA ILE A 190 27.92 18.88 8.05
C ILE A 190 29.32 18.87 7.43
N SER A 191 30.25 18.12 8.02
CA SER A 191 31.59 18.00 7.45
C SER A 191 31.50 17.38 6.05
N ILE A 192 32.33 17.85 5.12
CA ILE A 192 32.39 17.27 3.77
C ILE A 192 32.78 15.78 3.84
N ASP A 193 33.55 15.39 4.85
CA ASP A 193 33.93 14.00 5.11
C ASP A 193 32.73 13.13 5.52
N ASP A 194 31.80 13.65 6.34
CA ASP A 194 30.56 12.93 6.69
C ASP A 194 29.64 12.77 5.46
N LEU A 195 29.60 13.75 4.55
CA LEU A 195 28.85 13.67 3.30
C LEU A 195 29.45 12.63 2.36
N LEU A 196 30.77 12.59 2.21
CA LEU A 196 31.47 11.62 1.37
C LEU A 196 31.32 10.20 1.93
N GLN A 197 31.45 10.01 3.24
CA GLN A 197 31.20 8.71 3.89
C GLN A 197 29.73 8.27 3.77
N SER A 198 28.76 9.19 3.88
CA SER A 198 27.34 8.88 3.71
C SER A 198 26.97 8.48 2.29
N SER A 199 27.71 8.96 1.28
CA SER A 199 27.52 8.57 -0.12
C SER A 199 28.11 7.20 -0.46
N MET A 200 29.03 6.69 0.38
CA MET A 200 29.61 5.34 0.27
C MET A 200 28.99 4.32 1.24
N GLY A 201 28.15 4.76 2.18
CA GLY A 201 27.38 3.92 3.10
C GLY A 201 26.01 3.52 2.55
N THR A 202 25.44 2.42 3.05
CA THR A 202 24.12 1.94 2.63
C THR A 202 23.03 3.00 2.85
N THR A 203 22.07 3.05 1.93
CA THR A 203 21.01 4.08 1.77
C THR A 203 20.22 4.43 3.04
N GLN A 204 20.22 3.56 4.05
CA GLN A 204 19.55 3.77 5.34
C GLN A 204 20.28 4.77 6.27
N GLN A 205 21.61 4.91 6.17
CA GLN A 205 22.35 5.85 7.02
C GLN A 205 22.17 7.30 6.57
N ALA A 206 22.10 7.57 5.27
CA ALA A 206 21.90 8.91 4.72
C ALA A 206 20.52 9.52 5.03
N GLN A 207 19.49 8.69 5.20
CA GLN A 207 18.13 9.15 5.54
C GLN A 207 18.00 9.58 7.01
N ASN A 208 18.77 8.98 7.93
CA ASN A 208 18.72 9.32 9.36
C ASN A 208 19.45 10.64 9.67
N THR A 209 20.55 10.95 8.98
CA THR A 209 21.24 12.25 9.13
C THR A 209 20.40 13.40 8.56
N THR A 210 19.79 13.22 7.40
CA THR A 210 18.95 14.27 6.78
C THR A 210 17.69 14.58 7.59
N SER A 211 17.06 13.57 8.21
CA SER A 211 15.90 13.77 9.09
C SER A 211 16.26 14.36 10.46
N SER A 212 17.41 13.98 11.04
CA SER A 212 17.95 14.60 12.26
C SER A 212 18.26 16.09 12.10
N LEU A 213 18.66 16.51 10.90
CA LEU A 213 18.94 17.92 10.58
C LEU A 213 17.69 18.79 10.38
N MET A 214 16.50 18.19 10.24
CA MET A 214 15.23 18.90 10.01
C MET A 214 14.36 19.06 11.27
N ASN A 215 14.75 18.46 12.41
CA ASN A 215 14.08 18.59 13.70
C ASN A 215 14.80 19.57 14.64
#